data_AF-A0A7S1NGS0-F1
#
_entry.id   AF-A0A7S1NGS0-F1
#
_cell.length_a   1.000
_cell.length_b   1.000
_cell.length_c   1.000
_cell.angle_alpha   90.00
_cell.angle_beta   90.00
_cell.angle_gamma   90.00
#
_symmetry.space_group_name_H-M   'P 1'
#
loop_
_entity.id
_entity.type
_entity.pdbx_description
1 polymer ?
#
loop_
_entity_poly.entity_id
_entity_poly.type
_entity_poly.pdbx_seq_one_letter_code
_entity_poly.pdbx_strand_id
1 'polypeptide(L)'
;FSHDRMLWFVAWALSFAAFIRETTSNNATVCWKGMYLRDQGHHPSVCDASRHLFQSGWLCYAMCEDASPPYEGLGPLCRQRCRDGFIDAGQECQHPDTHETYNKSSYGRGPGWPLSCPTGTELDGGLCYPPCCPRYDGLGPVCWARCPAQNPVEGGAVCCRTLQDCSQRLLDISVGLPRAVAEATRAGGEILEVERAVKAALEALVGFTLPVCESCSHAHRSGRWPEPAPTRR
;
A
#
# COMPACT_ATOMS: atom_id res chain seq x y z
N PHE A 1 49.47 45.44 -12.60
CA PHE A 1 48.50 44.33 -12.56
C PHE A 1 47.19 44.91 -12.03
N SER A 2 46.22 45.13 -12.93
CA SER A 2 45.04 45.98 -12.65
C SER A 2 44.04 45.30 -11.71
N HIS A 3 43.49 46.07 -10.76
CA HIS A 3 42.40 45.68 -9.86
C HIS A 3 41.19 45.06 -10.60
N ASP A 4 40.96 45.44 -11.86
CA ASP A 4 39.85 44.93 -12.67
C ASP A 4 39.95 43.43 -13.00
N ARG A 5 41.18 42.89 -13.15
CA ARG A 5 41.35 41.46 -13.43
C ARG A 5 41.08 40.59 -12.20
N MET A 6 41.26 41.15 -11.00
CA MET A 6 41.02 40.45 -9.75
C MET A 6 39.52 40.32 -9.47
N LEU A 7 38.73 41.36 -9.79
CA LEU A 7 37.27 41.36 -9.65
C LEU A 7 36.59 40.34 -10.58
N TRP A 8 37.06 40.22 -11.84
CA TRP A 8 36.55 39.22 -12.77
C TRP A 8 36.86 37.78 -12.33
N PHE A 9 38.05 37.53 -11.78
CA PHE A 9 38.40 36.21 -11.23
C PHE A 9 37.56 35.85 -10.00
N VAL A 10 37.32 36.81 -9.11
CA VAL A 10 36.47 36.60 -7.92
C VAL A 10 35.01 36.38 -8.33
N ALA A 11 34.49 37.14 -9.30
CA ALA A 11 33.14 36.94 -9.82
C ALA A 11 32.98 35.57 -10.49
N TRP A 12 33.95 35.15 -11.30
CA TRP A 12 33.93 33.83 -11.93
C TRP A 12 34.07 32.70 -10.90
N ALA A 13 34.93 32.85 -9.90
CA ALA A 13 35.09 31.88 -8.81
C ALA A 13 33.83 31.76 -7.94
N LEU A 14 33.13 32.87 -7.66
CA LEU A 14 31.87 32.87 -6.92
C LEU A 14 30.72 32.24 -7.75
N SER A 15 30.68 32.47 -9.06
CA SER A 15 29.74 31.79 -9.96
C SER A 15 30.04 30.29 -10.12
N PHE A 16 31.32 29.90 -10.15
CA PHE A 16 31.73 28.48 -10.21
C PHE A 16 31.45 27.76 -8.89
N ALA A 17 31.64 28.43 -7.74
CA ALA A 17 31.30 27.88 -6.42
C ALA A 17 29.78 27.72 -6.22
N ALA A 18 28.96 28.58 -6.84
CA ALA A 18 27.51 28.41 -6.87
C ALA A 18 27.09 27.21 -7.74
N PHE A 19 27.78 26.96 -8.86
CA PHE A 19 27.51 25.84 -9.76
C PHE A 19 27.90 24.46 -9.18
N ILE A 20 28.94 24.39 -8.34
CA ILE A 20 29.38 23.13 -7.70
C ILE A 20 28.53 22.76 -6.48
N ARG A 21 27.62 23.63 -6.00
CA ARG A 21 26.70 23.33 -4.88
C ARG A 21 25.50 22.47 -5.25
N GLU A 22 25.45 21.95 -6.47
CA GLU A 22 24.48 20.96 -6.91
C GLU A 22 25.05 19.54 -6.89
N THR A 23 25.96 19.26 -5.95
CA THR A 23 26.28 17.88 -5.59
C THR A 23 25.16 17.33 -4.73
N THR A 24 24.41 16.37 -5.28
CA THR A 24 23.56 15.40 -4.58
C THR A 24 23.99 15.20 -3.13
N SER A 25 23.22 15.77 -2.20
CA SER A 25 23.50 15.69 -0.77
C SER A 25 23.34 14.25 -0.30
N ASN A 26 24.45 13.51 -0.25
CA ASN A 26 24.56 12.25 0.52
C ASN A 26 24.48 12.49 2.05
N ASN A 27 24.06 13.67 2.48
CA ASN A 27 23.98 14.08 3.89
C ASN A 27 22.67 14.84 4.19
N ALA A 28 21.62 14.62 3.38
CA ALA A 28 20.32 15.24 3.61
C ALA A 28 19.77 14.78 4.97
N THR A 29 19.28 15.72 5.78
CA THR A 29 18.65 15.42 7.08
C THR A 29 17.26 14.80 6.92
N VAL A 30 16.63 15.00 5.76
CA VAL A 30 15.35 14.42 5.37
C VAL A 30 15.40 13.98 3.89
N CYS A 31 14.84 12.82 3.58
CA CYS A 31 14.81 12.26 2.23
C CYS A 31 13.52 11.44 2.01
N TRP A 32 13.11 11.26 0.75
CA TRP A 32 11.98 10.38 0.41
C TRP A 32 12.36 8.92 0.61
N LYS A 33 11.43 8.15 1.16
CA LYS A 33 11.53 6.69 1.08
C LYS A 33 11.40 6.24 -0.35
N GLY A 34 12.21 5.26 -0.73
CA GLY A 34 11.93 4.47 -1.93
C GLY A 34 10.60 3.74 -1.75
N MET A 35 9.81 3.68 -2.81
CA MET A 35 8.61 2.85 -2.86
C MET A 35 8.49 2.15 -4.20
N TYR A 36 7.76 1.04 -4.22
CA TYR A 36 7.27 0.45 -5.45
C TYR A 36 5.87 -0.12 -5.22
N LEU A 37 5.12 -0.20 -6.32
CA LEU A 37 3.79 -0.79 -6.31
C LEU A 37 3.89 -2.30 -6.46
N ARG A 38 3.04 -2.99 -5.71
CA ARG A 38 2.68 -4.39 -5.93
C ARG A 38 1.54 -4.46 -6.94
N ASP A 39 1.04 -5.67 -7.16
CA ASP A 39 -0.23 -5.84 -7.86
C ASP A 39 -1.41 -5.23 -7.07
N GLN A 40 -2.59 -5.38 -7.63
CA GLN A 40 -3.84 -4.82 -7.09
C GLN A 40 -4.31 -5.56 -5.83
N GLY A 41 -3.61 -6.63 -5.42
CA GLY A 41 -4.09 -7.58 -4.43
C GLY A 41 -5.16 -8.50 -4.99
N HIS A 42 -5.24 -9.70 -4.40
CA HIS A 42 -6.24 -10.70 -4.74
C HIS A 42 -7.15 -10.95 -3.54
N HIS A 43 -8.38 -11.39 -3.77
CA HIS A 43 -9.24 -11.75 -2.65
C HIS A 43 -8.72 -13.00 -1.93
N PRO A 44 -8.85 -13.08 -0.60
CA PRO A 44 -8.66 -14.31 0.14
C PRO A 44 -9.57 -15.41 -0.41
N SER A 45 -9.03 -16.60 -0.60
CA SER A 45 -9.72 -17.72 -1.27
C SER A 45 -9.45 -19.07 -0.63
N VAL A 46 -8.68 -19.12 0.46
CA VAL A 46 -8.26 -20.37 1.10
C VAL A 46 -9.00 -20.59 2.39
N CYS A 47 -9.55 -21.80 2.56
CA CYS A 47 -10.09 -22.27 3.82
C CYS A 47 -9.06 -23.07 4.60
N ASP A 48 -9.15 -23.03 5.93
CA ASP A 48 -8.29 -23.82 6.82
C ASP A 48 -8.54 -25.32 6.60
N ALA A 49 -7.59 -25.96 5.91
CA ALA A 49 -7.64 -27.38 5.59
C ALA A 49 -7.62 -28.27 6.84
N SER A 50 -7.03 -27.81 7.95
CA SER A 50 -6.96 -28.57 9.21
C SER A 50 -8.33 -28.76 9.87
N ARG A 51 -9.29 -27.90 9.50
CA ARG A 51 -10.66 -27.90 10.04
C ARG A 51 -11.69 -28.50 9.09
N HIS A 52 -11.24 -29.05 7.95
CA HIS A 52 -12.11 -29.57 6.90
C HIS A 52 -13.23 -28.60 6.51
N LEU A 53 -12.89 -27.32 6.36
CA LEU A 53 -13.83 -26.27 5.97
C LEU A 53 -13.90 -26.15 4.44
N PHE A 54 -15.08 -25.83 3.93
CA PHE A 54 -15.28 -25.52 2.52
C PHE A 54 -15.75 -24.08 2.35
N GLN A 55 -15.40 -23.47 1.21
CA GLN A 55 -15.78 -22.10 0.90
C GLN A 55 -17.24 -22.03 0.46
N SER A 56 -18.01 -21.14 1.07
CA SER A 56 -19.34 -20.74 0.60
C SER A 56 -19.40 -19.21 0.58
N GLY A 57 -19.27 -18.63 -0.62
CA GLY A 57 -19.13 -17.19 -0.77
C GLY A 57 -17.79 -16.69 -0.24
N TRP A 58 -17.82 -15.69 0.64
CA TRP A 58 -16.63 -15.04 1.21
C TRP A 58 -16.18 -15.60 2.57
N LEU A 59 -16.75 -16.74 2.97
CA LEU A 59 -16.47 -17.38 4.24
C LEU A 59 -16.28 -18.89 4.05
N CYS A 60 -15.59 -19.48 5.00
CA CYS A 60 -15.38 -20.91 5.14
C CYS A 60 -16.35 -21.48 6.16
N TYR A 61 -16.89 -22.66 5.91
CA TYR A 61 -17.81 -23.33 6.82
C TYR A 61 -17.50 -24.81 6.96
N ALA A 62 -17.92 -25.40 8.08
CA ALA A 62 -17.78 -26.84 8.31
C ALA A 62 -18.66 -27.62 7.34
N MET A 63 -18.19 -28.79 6.89
CA MET A 63 -18.98 -29.71 6.08
C MET A 63 -20.31 -30.06 6.75
N CYS A 64 -21.33 -30.31 5.93
CA CYS A 64 -22.58 -30.84 6.42
C CYS A 64 -22.40 -32.30 6.82
N GLU A 65 -23.17 -32.72 7.83
CA GLU A 65 -23.31 -34.10 8.25
C GLU A 65 -23.62 -35.02 7.07
N ASP A 66 -22.95 -36.18 7.07
CA ASP A 66 -23.20 -37.24 6.12
C ASP A 66 -24.45 -38.02 6.55
N ALA A 67 -25.55 -37.81 5.82
CA ALA A 67 -26.86 -38.37 6.11
C ALA A 67 -27.58 -38.73 4.81
N SER A 68 -28.62 -39.57 4.90
CA SER A 68 -29.48 -39.91 3.77
C SER A 68 -30.93 -39.46 4.03
N PRO A 69 -31.50 -38.57 3.18
CA PRO A 69 -30.89 -37.92 2.03
C PRO A 69 -29.83 -36.86 2.43
N PRO A 70 -28.84 -36.58 1.55
CA PRO A 70 -27.68 -35.74 1.87
C PRO A 70 -28.03 -34.28 2.09
N TYR A 71 -27.21 -33.59 2.88
CA TYR A 71 -27.34 -32.16 3.10
C TYR A 71 -26.40 -31.36 2.20
N GLU A 72 -26.88 -30.24 1.68
CA GLU A 72 -26.11 -29.27 0.92
C GLU A 72 -25.84 -28.00 1.72
N GLY A 73 -24.62 -27.48 1.57
CA GLY A 73 -24.18 -26.30 2.29
C GLY A 73 -24.53 -25.00 1.60
N LEU A 74 -25.33 -24.16 2.27
CA LEU A 74 -25.67 -22.80 1.83
C LEU A 74 -25.26 -21.79 2.91
N GLY A 75 -24.06 -21.21 2.80
CA GLY A 75 -23.57 -20.21 3.75
C GLY A 75 -23.53 -20.73 5.20
N PRO A 76 -24.33 -20.21 6.14
CA PRO A 76 -24.36 -20.71 7.53
C PRO A 76 -25.28 -21.92 7.75
N LEU A 77 -26.00 -22.40 6.72
CA LEU A 77 -27.06 -23.42 6.86
C LEU A 77 -26.76 -24.67 6.03
N CYS A 78 -26.86 -25.84 6.63
CA CYS A 78 -26.96 -27.12 5.92
C CYS A 78 -28.44 -27.41 5.65
N ARG A 79 -28.80 -27.64 4.39
CA ARG A 79 -30.18 -27.92 3.97
C ARG A 79 -30.26 -29.27 3.27
N GLN A 80 -31.21 -30.09 3.67
CA GLN A 80 -31.43 -31.42 3.09
C GLN A 80 -31.77 -31.33 1.60
N ARG A 81 -31.20 -32.23 0.79
CA ARG A 81 -31.59 -32.44 -0.61
C ARG A 81 -32.86 -33.28 -0.69
N CYS A 82 -33.60 -33.13 -1.78
CA CYS A 82 -34.77 -33.95 -2.04
C CYS A 82 -34.38 -35.42 -2.26
N ARG A 83 -35.25 -36.34 -1.84
CA ARG A 83 -35.15 -37.76 -2.14
C ARG A 83 -35.30 -37.96 -3.65
N ASP A 84 -34.76 -39.06 -4.15
CA ASP A 84 -34.90 -39.41 -5.56
C ASP A 84 -36.37 -39.45 -5.98
N GLY A 85 -36.68 -38.89 -7.14
CA GLY A 85 -38.05 -38.76 -7.67
C GLY A 85 -38.81 -37.50 -7.23
N PHE A 86 -38.28 -36.71 -6.29
CA PHE A 86 -38.87 -35.42 -5.91
C PHE A 86 -38.18 -34.25 -6.61
N ILE A 87 -38.96 -33.26 -6.99
CA ILE A 87 -38.50 -31.98 -7.53
C ILE A 87 -38.25 -31.02 -6.37
N ASP A 88 -37.14 -30.28 -6.46
CA ASP A 88 -36.80 -29.21 -5.52
C ASP A 88 -37.68 -27.97 -5.78
N ALA A 89 -38.62 -27.71 -4.87
CA ALA A 89 -39.50 -26.54 -4.90
C ALA A 89 -39.07 -25.46 -3.88
N GLY A 90 -37.78 -25.41 -3.52
CA GLY A 90 -37.24 -24.45 -2.58
C GLY A 90 -37.08 -25.03 -1.17
N GLN A 91 -37.96 -24.64 -0.25
CA GLN A 91 -37.96 -25.17 1.14
C GLN A 91 -38.74 -26.49 1.25
N GLU A 92 -39.41 -26.88 0.18
CA GLU A 92 -40.22 -28.08 0.06
C GLU A 92 -39.68 -28.94 -1.09
N CYS A 93 -39.95 -30.24 -1.00
CA CYS A 93 -39.75 -31.20 -2.07
C CYS A 93 -41.13 -31.69 -2.53
N GLN A 94 -41.35 -31.78 -3.83
CA GLN A 94 -42.63 -32.17 -4.42
C GLN A 94 -42.47 -33.34 -5.39
N HIS A 95 -43.27 -34.39 -5.21
CA HIS A 95 -43.34 -35.46 -6.20
C HIS A 95 -44.22 -35.00 -7.37
N PRO A 96 -43.75 -35.12 -8.63
CA PRO A 96 -44.48 -34.61 -9.80
C PRO A 96 -45.84 -35.30 -9.99
N ASP A 97 -45.91 -36.61 -9.78
CA ASP A 97 -47.12 -37.38 -10.09
C ASP A 97 -48.10 -37.58 -8.92
N THR A 98 -47.60 -37.78 -7.69
CA THR A 98 -48.43 -38.14 -6.54
C THR A 98 -48.93 -36.92 -5.75
N HIS A 99 -48.44 -35.71 -6.08
CA HIS A 99 -48.60 -34.48 -5.29
C HIS A 99 -48.15 -34.63 -3.83
N GLU A 100 -47.33 -35.64 -3.51
CA GLU A 100 -46.71 -35.76 -2.20
C GLU A 100 -45.71 -34.61 -2.01
N THR A 101 -45.81 -33.91 -0.88
CA THR A 101 -44.87 -32.87 -0.51
C THR A 101 -44.30 -33.10 0.89
N TYR A 102 -43.07 -32.66 1.09
CA TYR A 102 -42.48 -32.60 2.43
C TYR A 102 -41.47 -31.46 2.55
N ASN A 103 -41.35 -30.92 3.75
CA ASN A 103 -40.40 -29.85 4.06
C ASN A 103 -38.98 -30.41 4.16
N LYS A 104 -38.02 -29.67 3.62
CA LYS A 104 -36.61 -29.99 3.80
C LYS A 104 -36.19 -29.68 5.24
N SER A 105 -35.45 -30.61 5.84
CA SER A 105 -34.79 -30.35 7.11
C SER A 105 -33.58 -29.43 6.91
N SER A 106 -33.26 -28.64 7.92
CA SER A 106 -32.05 -27.81 7.91
C SER A 106 -31.51 -27.59 9.32
N TYR A 107 -30.21 -27.33 9.42
CA TYR A 107 -29.57 -26.95 10.67
C TYR A 107 -28.43 -25.95 10.40
N GLY A 108 -28.11 -25.16 11.42
CA GLY A 108 -27.02 -24.20 11.36
C GLY A 108 -25.66 -24.87 11.58
N ARG A 109 -24.63 -24.34 10.90
CA ARG A 109 -23.22 -24.77 11.05
C ARG A 109 -22.30 -23.62 11.48
N GLY A 110 -22.87 -22.64 12.18
CA GLY A 110 -22.18 -21.46 12.68
C GLY A 110 -22.07 -20.32 11.66
N PRO A 111 -21.50 -19.18 12.08
CA PRO A 111 -21.41 -17.96 11.26
C PRO A 111 -20.37 -18.05 10.13
N GLY A 112 -19.43 -19.00 10.21
CA GLY A 112 -18.33 -19.18 9.27
C GLY A 112 -17.02 -18.56 9.76
N TRP A 113 -15.93 -18.93 9.09
CA TRP A 113 -14.58 -18.44 9.32
C TRP A 113 -14.12 -17.58 8.14
N PRO A 114 -13.30 -16.54 8.37
CA PRO A 114 -12.76 -15.74 7.28
C PRO A 114 -11.88 -16.59 6.37
N LEU A 115 -11.95 -16.27 5.08
CA LEU A 115 -10.99 -16.79 4.10
C LEU A 115 -9.59 -16.27 4.44
N SER A 116 -8.60 -17.11 4.19
CA SER A 116 -7.19 -16.81 4.34
C SER A 116 -6.53 -16.62 2.98
N CYS A 117 -5.34 -16.03 3.01
CA CYS A 117 -4.54 -15.84 1.81
C CYS A 117 -3.87 -17.14 1.36
N PRO A 118 -3.69 -17.35 0.04
CA PRO A 118 -2.87 -18.42 -0.48
C PRO A 118 -1.46 -18.41 0.10
N THR A 119 -0.86 -19.60 0.18
CA THR A 119 0.53 -19.74 0.64
C THR A 119 1.48 -18.85 -0.16
N GLY A 120 2.38 -18.14 0.53
CA GLY A 120 3.34 -17.24 -0.10
C GLY A 120 2.82 -15.83 -0.38
N THR A 121 1.61 -15.50 0.09
CA THR A 121 1.06 -14.14 0.07
C THR A 121 0.72 -13.66 1.48
N GLU A 122 0.63 -12.35 1.67
CA GLU A 122 0.30 -11.72 2.95
C GLU A 122 -1.05 -11.00 2.88
N LEU A 123 -1.82 -11.09 3.97
CA LEU A 123 -3.10 -10.41 4.10
C LEU A 123 -2.89 -8.98 4.61
N ASP A 124 -3.28 -8.00 3.83
CA ASP A 124 -3.27 -6.60 4.21
C ASP A 124 -4.53 -5.88 3.69
N GLY A 125 -5.20 -5.11 4.54
CA GLY A 125 -6.43 -4.39 4.17
C GLY A 125 -7.56 -5.27 3.60
N GLY A 126 -7.57 -6.57 3.92
CA GLY A 126 -8.57 -7.53 3.40
C GLY A 126 -8.24 -8.14 2.03
N LEU A 127 -7.06 -7.85 1.49
CA LEU A 127 -6.56 -8.41 0.23
C LEU A 127 -5.24 -9.14 0.44
N CYS A 128 -4.96 -10.10 -0.42
CA CYS A 128 -3.74 -10.90 -0.44
C CYS A 128 -2.77 -10.31 -1.44
N TYR A 129 -1.60 -9.91 -0.96
CA TYR A 129 -0.53 -9.33 -1.77
C TYR A 129 0.70 -10.25 -1.75
N PRO A 130 1.55 -10.18 -2.80
CA PRO A 130 2.88 -10.74 -2.71
C PRO A 130 3.68 -10.04 -1.60
N PRO A 131 4.53 -10.75 -0.85
CA PRO A 131 5.35 -10.14 0.19
C PRO A 131 6.29 -9.10 -0.42
N CYS A 132 6.59 -8.05 0.35
CA CYS A 132 7.56 -7.05 -0.06
C CYS A 132 9.00 -7.60 -0.05
N CYS A 133 9.89 -6.96 -0.82
CA CYS A 133 11.31 -7.26 -0.81
C CYS A 133 11.91 -7.08 0.60
N PRO A 134 13.04 -7.73 0.90
CA PRO A 134 13.75 -7.50 2.16
C PRO A 134 14.03 -6.00 2.38
N ARG A 135 13.82 -5.54 3.63
CA ARG A 135 13.90 -4.13 4.06
C ARG A 135 12.80 -3.21 3.50
N TYR A 136 11.71 -3.76 3.00
CA TYR A 136 10.50 -3.02 2.70
C TYR A 136 9.34 -3.52 3.56
N ASP A 137 8.45 -2.62 3.91
CA ASP A 137 7.21 -2.92 4.62
C ASP A 137 6.02 -2.63 3.71
N GLY A 138 5.08 -3.58 3.67
CA GLY A 138 3.86 -3.48 2.88
C GLY A 138 2.82 -2.62 3.59
N LEU A 139 2.23 -1.69 2.86
CA LEU A 139 1.01 -0.97 3.25
C LEU A 139 0.07 -0.94 2.03
N GLY A 140 -0.90 -1.84 2.02
CA GLY A 140 -1.79 -2.10 0.90
C GLY A 140 -1.01 -2.45 -0.37
N PRO A 141 -1.29 -1.82 -1.52
CA PRO A 141 -0.59 -2.13 -2.77
C PRO A 141 0.83 -1.55 -2.83
N VAL A 142 1.34 -0.90 -1.78
CA VAL A 142 2.65 -0.21 -1.82
C VAL A 142 3.64 -0.88 -0.88
N CYS A 143 4.83 -1.15 -1.38
CA CYS A 143 5.99 -1.49 -0.56
C CYS A 143 6.82 -0.24 -0.29
N TRP A 144 6.99 0.11 0.97
CA TRP A 144 7.77 1.26 1.42
C TRP A 144 9.12 0.81 1.96
N ALA A 145 10.21 1.46 1.54
CA ALA A 145 11.53 1.19 2.06
C ALA A 145 11.59 1.52 3.56
N ARG A 146 12.26 0.68 4.33
CA ARG A 146 12.67 1.02 5.70
C ARG A 146 13.71 2.11 5.68
N CYS A 147 13.67 2.94 6.70
CA CYS A 147 14.62 4.02 6.82
C CYS A 147 16.06 3.51 7.04
N PRO A 148 17.03 4.01 6.26
CA PRO A 148 18.41 3.56 6.38
C PRO A 148 19.09 4.15 7.63
N ALA A 149 20.24 3.58 8.01
CA ALA A 149 20.94 3.97 9.25
C ALA A 149 21.33 5.46 9.30
N GLN A 150 21.53 6.11 8.15
CA GLN A 150 21.90 7.52 8.06
C GLN A 150 20.72 8.48 8.36
N ASN A 151 19.49 8.01 8.14
CA ASN A 151 18.24 8.71 8.44
C ASN A 151 17.26 7.72 9.06
N PRO A 152 17.49 7.24 10.30
CA PRO A 152 16.79 6.07 10.85
C PRO A 152 15.36 6.36 11.33
N VAL A 153 14.94 7.63 11.33
CA VAL A 153 13.64 8.02 11.87
C VAL A 153 12.56 7.94 10.79
N GLU A 154 11.52 7.18 11.12
CA GLU A 154 10.35 6.93 10.27
C GLU A 154 9.38 8.14 10.32
N GLY A 155 9.26 8.86 9.20
CA GLY A 155 8.40 10.05 9.05
C GLY A 155 7.22 9.85 8.11
N GLY A 156 6.72 8.62 7.99
CA GLY A 156 5.71 8.26 6.99
C GLY A 156 6.37 8.02 5.63
N ALA A 157 6.14 8.90 4.66
CA ALA A 157 6.72 8.81 3.32
C ALA A 157 8.18 9.29 3.24
N VAL A 158 8.69 9.93 4.31
CA VAL A 158 10.08 10.40 4.41
C VAL A 158 10.84 9.64 5.49
N CYS A 159 12.16 9.63 5.37
CA CYS A 159 13.07 9.29 6.45
C CYS A 159 13.82 10.53 6.91
N CYS A 160 14.12 10.57 8.20
CA CYS A 160 14.76 11.71 8.83
C CYS A 160 15.93 11.27 9.71
N ARG A 161 16.87 12.19 9.93
CA ARG A 161 17.95 11.97 10.89
C ARG A 161 17.44 11.98 12.33
N THR A 162 16.52 12.91 12.63
CA THR A 162 15.87 13.03 13.94
C THR A 162 14.35 13.21 13.81
N LEU A 163 13.62 12.97 14.90
CA LEU A 163 12.18 13.25 14.98
C LEU A 163 11.87 14.74 14.75
N GLN A 164 12.77 15.63 15.17
CA GLN A 164 12.62 17.07 14.97
C GLN A 164 12.70 17.41 13.49
N ASP A 165 13.63 16.83 12.74
CA ASP A 165 13.77 17.06 11.29
C ASP A 165 12.48 16.65 10.56
N CYS A 166 11.90 15.50 10.92
CA CYS A 166 10.61 15.04 10.40
C CYS A 166 9.47 16.02 10.74
N SER A 167 9.37 16.42 12.00
CA SER A 167 8.26 17.25 12.46
C SER A 167 8.32 18.65 11.84
N GLN A 168 9.52 19.25 11.78
CA GLN A 168 9.74 20.52 11.10
C GLN A 168 9.41 20.40 9.62
N ARG A 169 9.84 19.32 8.95
CA ARG A 169 9.55 19.15 7.53
C ARG A 169 8.05 19.03 7.25
N LEU A 170 7.31 18.27 8.05
CA LEU A 170 5.86 18.15 7.90
C LEU A 170 5.15 19.49 8.12
N LEU A 171 5.60 20.27 9.10
CA LEU A 171 5.10 21.63 9.32
C LEU A 171 5.41 22.53 8.14
N ASP A 172 6.63 22.54 7.62
CA ASP A 172 7.02 23.35 6.48
C ASP A 172 6.15 23.06 5.26
N ILE A 173 5.92 21.78 4.94
CA ILE A 173 5.05 21.36 3.83
C ILE A 173 3.62 21.85 4.04
N SER A 174 3.12 21.82 5.28
CA SER A 174 1.72 22.12 5.59
C SER A 174 1.42 23.62 5.71
N VAL A 175 2.32 24.37 6.38
CA VAL A 175 2.08 25.77 6.75
C VAL A 175 3.03 26.75 6.10
N GLY A 176 4.12 26.29 5.48
CA GLY A 176 5.12 27.18 4.94
C GLY A 176 4.55 28.04 3.80
N LEU A 177 3.76 27.46 2.89
CA LEU A 177 3.21 28.21 1.75
C LEU A 177 2.17 29.24 2.19
N PRO A 178 1.16 28.89 3.00
CA PRO A 178 0.25 29.87 3.57
C PRO A 178 0.99 30.97 4.34
N ARG A 179 2.01 30.63 5.12
CA ARG A 179 2.80 31.59 5.90
C ARG A 179 3.54 32.57 5.00
N ALA A 180 4.23 32.08 3.98
CA ALA A 180 4.99 32.94 3.09
C ALA A 180 4.10 33.88 2.27
N VAL A 181 2.93 33.40 1.83
CA VAL A 181 1.93 34.24 1.17
C VAL A 181 1.40 35.33 2.12
N ALA A 182 1.13 34.98 3.39
CA ALA A 182 0.68 35.95 4.38
C ALA A 182 1.75 36.99 4.71
N GLU A 183 3.01 36.59 4.82
CA GLU A 183 4.15 37.49 5.03
C GLU A 183 4.34 38.44 3.84
N ALA A 184 4.27 37.94 2.61
CA ALA A 184 4.36 38.75 1.39
C ALA A 184 3.21 39.76 1.28
N THR A 185 1.98 39.36 1.64
CA THR A 185 0.81 40.24 1.62
C THR A 185 0.91 41.36 2.67
N ARG A 186 1.45 41.06 3.87
CA ARG A 186 1.63 42.06 4.94
C ARG A 186 2.75 43.05 4.68
N ALA A 187 3.76 42.67 3.91
CA ALA A 187 4.90 43.53 3.60
C ALA A 187 4.53 44.74 2.70
N GLY A 188 3.35 44.75 2.09
CA GLY A 188 2.85 45.91 1.31
C GLY A 188 3.70 46.25 0.09
N GLY A 189 4.50 45.30 -0.42
CA GLY A 189 5.34 45.49 -1.60
C GLY A 189 4.51 45.62 -2.88
N GLU A 190 5.10 46.19 -3.94
CA GLU A 190 4.53 46.13 -5.28
C GLU A 190 4.25 44.68 -5.69
N ILE A 191 3.26 44.48 -6.57
CA ILE A 191 2.81 43.15 -7.05
C ILE A 191 3.99 42.26 -7.45
N LEU A 192 5.03 42.83 -8.05
CA LEU A 192 6.22 42.10 -8.52
C LEU A 192 7.09 41.53 -7.38
N GLU A 193 7.21 42.21 -6.25
CA GLU A 193 7.96 41.73 -5.08
C GLU A 193 7.18 40.67 -4.31
N VAL A 194 5.85 40.81 -4.27
CA VAL A 194 4.96 39.77 -3.74
C VAL A 194 5.05 38.51 -4.59
N GLU A 195 5.05 38.62 -5.92
CA GLU A 195 5.25 37.49 -6.82
C GLU A 195 6.62 36.82 -6.64
N ARG A 196 7.71 37.58 -6.46
CA ARG A 196 9.04 37.02 -6.18
C ARG A 196 9.11 36.32 -4.82
N ALA A 197 8.52 36.90 -3.78
CA ALA A 197 8.47 36.29 -2.46
C ALA A 197 7.62 35.02 -2.46
N VAL A 198 6.46 35.05 -3.12
CA VAL A 198 5.60 33.88 -3.32
C VAL A 198 6.31 32.83 -4.16
N LYS A 199 7.06 33.21 -5.21
CA LYS A 199 7.83 32.28 -6.04
C LYS A 199 9.01 31.67 -5.29
N ALA A 200 9.77 32.44 -4.53
CA ALA A 200 10.87 31.94 -3.70
C ALA A 200 10.36 31.04 -2.57
N ALA A 201 9.22 31.40 -1.99
CA ALA A 201 8.51 30.53 -1.07
C ALA A 201 8.04 29.27 -1.78
N LEU A 202 7.40 29.38 -2.95
CA LEU A 202 7.01 28.25 -3.77
C LEU A 202 8.22 27.36 -4.00
N GLU A 203 9.37 27.88 -4.44
CA GLU A 203 10.63 27.16 -4.67
C GLU A 203 11.17 26.46 -3.41
N ALA A 204 11.08 27.09 -2.24
CA ALA A 204 11.39 26.46 -0.95
C ALA A 204 10.34 25.41 -0.52
N LEU A 205 9.09 25.57 -0.99
CA LEU A 205 7.91 24.77 -0.66
C LEU A 205 7.53 23.74 -1.72
N VAL A 206 8.20 23.74 -2.87
CA VAL A 206 8.28 22.58 -3.76
C VAL A 206 9.19 21.53 -3.13
N GLY A 207 9.39 21.53 -1.80
CA GLY A 207 8.77 20.56 -0.87
C GLY A 207 8.89 19.07 -1.20
N PHE A 208 8.61 18.74 -2.45
CA PHE A 208 8.69 17.44 -3.07
C PHE A 208 10.03 17.12 -3.74
N THR A 209 10.92 18.09 -3.98
CA THR A 209 12.32 17.80 -4.38
C THR A 209 13.17 17.46 -3.17
N LEU A 210 12.91 16.30 -2.57
CA LEU A 210 13.85 15.65 -1.65
C LEU A 210 14.63 14.57 -2.40
N PRO A 211 15.90 14.31 -2.03
CA PRO A 211 16.60 13.13 -2.52
C PRO A 211 15.90 11.86 -1.99
N VAL A 212 16.05 10.74 -2.68
CA VAL A 212 15.61 9.43 -2.17
C VAL A 212 16.70 8.85 -1.28
N CYS A 213 16.34 8.31 -0.11
CA CYS A 213 17.32 7.86 0.90
C CYS A 213 18.16 6.65 0.46
N GLU A 214 17.55 5.74 -0.31
CA GLU A 214 18.19 4.67 -1.07
C GLU A 214 17.29 4.35 -2.27
N SER A 215 17.85 4.29 -3.48
CA SER A 215 17.17 3.67 -4.61
C SER A 215 17.47 2.18 -4.58
N CYS A 216 16.44 1.34 -4.66
CA CYS A 216 16.66 -0.05 -5.04
C CYS A 216 17.47 -0.04 -6.36
N SER A 217 18.60 -0.74 -6.40
CA SER A 217 19.19 -1.17 -7.67
C SER A 217 18.35 -2.30 -8.26
N HIS A 218 17.07 -2.03 -8.53
CA HIS A 218 16.26 -2.92 -9.30
C HIS A 218 16.24 -2.45 -10.75
N ALA A 219 17.12 -3.09 -11.51
CA ALA A 219 16.83 -3.52 -12.86
C ALA A 219 15.57 -4.42 -12.92
N HIS A 220 14.42 -3.96 -12.41
CA HIS A 220 13.10 -4.48 -12.75
C HIS A 220 12.40 -3.44 -13.62
N ARG A 221 13.00 -3.19 -14.80
CA ARG A 221 12.17 -2.86 -15.96
C ARG A 221 11.31 -4.08 -16.24
N SER A 222 10.01 -3.85 -16.39
CA SER A 222 8.95 -4.81 -16.74
C SER A 222 8.51 -5.72 -15.59
N GLY A 223 7.24 -5.62 -15.23
CA GLY A 223 6.54 -6.42 -14.22
C GLY A 223 6.57 -7.92 -14.55
N ARG A 224 7.67 -8.57 -14.19
CA ARG A 224 7.80 -10.01 -14.19
C ARG A 224 8.23 -10.44 -12.78
N TRP A 225 7.38 -11.26 -12.19
CA TRP A 225 7.55 -11.94 -10.92
C TRP A 225 8.94 -12.57 -10.81
N PRO A 226 9.62 -12.52 -9.64
CA PRO A 226 10.73 -13.42 -9.39
C PRO A 226 10.15 -14.84 -9.36
N GLU A 227 10.49 -15.65 -10.36
CA GLU A 227 10.22 -17.09 -10.33
C GLU A 227 10.87 -17.69 -9.07
N PRO A 228 10.21 -18.62 -8.37
CA PRO A 228 10.82 -19.30 -7.24
C PRO A 228 12.14 -19.92 -7.70
N ALA A 229 13.20 -19.64 -6.96
CA ALA A 229 14.52 -20.19 -7.25
C ALA A 229 14.39 -21.71 -7.47
N PRO A 230 14.94 -22.26 -8.57
CA PRO A 230 14.82 -23.68 -8.85
C PRO A 230 15.43 -24.45 -7.67
N THR A 231 14.60 -25.28 -7.04
CA THR A 231 15.06 -26.23 -6.04
C THR A 231 16.15 -27.08 -6.68
N ARG A 232 17.40 -26.90 -6.20
CA ARG A 232 18.45 -27.86 -6.53
C ARG A 232 18.02 -29.20 -5.93
N ARG A 233 18.07 -30.22 -6.79
CA ARG A 233 17.73 -31.62 -6.54
C ARG A 233 18.17 -32.14 -5.18
#